data_AF-A0A831X203-F1
#
_entry.id   AF-A0A831X203-F1
#
_cell.length_a   1.000
_cell.length_b   1.000
_cell.length_c   1.000
_cell.angle_alpha   90.00
_cell.angle_beta   90.00
_cell.angle_gamma   90.00
#
_symmetry.space_group_name_H-M   'P 1'
#
loop_
_entity.id
_entity.type
_entity.pdbx_description
1 polymer ?
#
loop_
_entity_poly.entity_id
_entity_poly.type
_entity_poly.pdbx_seq_one_letter_code
_entity_poly.pdbx_strand_id
1 'polypeptide(L)'
;MVADSQPRYRRYRIEISPAPDLVRLPPRFRVEVEKHRLISLVLKELIHYRANLPVVLSRPCVYGVFSWPIGGLAPKEELCVGCLRCIVQYPEVVQICPNPERERLGDSYLGPACVDTLLYEARTGHVPVRGAGYRGPFGGAGWDGMWTDMSEIVRPTRDGIHGREFISTAVDIGEKPALLEFDEQGQPVGTLPKAITLQVPFLFNHPPPSARSRRLLEILTRAAREIDTLAMVPIDLAIRFELAGPWVVPVVGEETWYWLGQLNWLPRIIALEGWDRERVAELLRRFPESILCARVPMESNVLELVREGARVVHLTADYHGRRNGRLVMDLIRQAH
;
A
#
# COMPACT_ATOMS: atom_id res chain seq x y z
N MET A 1 19.23 -41.76 3.43
CA MET A 1 18.38 -41.08 2.44
C MET A 1 18.39 -39.61 2.78
N VAL A 2 19.31 -38.86 2.18
CA VAL A 2 19.37 -37.40 2.32
C VAL A 2 18.20 -36.86 1.53
N ALA A 3 17.22 -36.27 2.22
CA ALA A 3 16.10 -35.62 1.57
C ALA A 3 16.66 -34.47 0.73
N ASP A 4 16.62 -34.67 -0.58
CA ASP A 4 16.88 -33.67 -1.60
C ASP A 4 15.81 -32.57 -1.47
N SER A 5 16.05 -31.65 -0.54
CA SER A 5 15.29 -30.42 -0.39
C SER A 5 16.14 -29.26 -0.92
N GLN A 6 16.60 -29.40 -2.17
CA GLN A 6 16.98 -28.20 -2.91
C GLN A 6 15.78 -27.24 -2.89
N PRO A 7 15.93 -26.00 -2.40
CA PRO A 7 14.88 -25.02 -2.46
C PRO A 7 14.58 -24.75 -3.94
N ARG A 8 13.54 -25.41 -4.45
CA ARG A 8 13.11 -25.32 -5.84
C ARG A 8 12.62 -23.88 -6.04
N TYR A 9 13.42 -23.07 -6.71
CA TYR A 9 13.11 -21.67 -6.99
C TYR A 9 11.69 -21.58 -7.58
N ARG A 10 10.78 -21.02 -6.80
CA ARG A 10 9.41 -20.76 -7.22
C ARG A 10 9.32 -19.29 -7.55
N ARG A 11 9.15 -18.97 -8.83
CA ARG A 11 8.86 -17.60 -9.26
C ARG A 11 7.58 -17.14 -8.56
N TYR A 12 7.75 -16.26 -7.61
CA TYR A 12 6.67 -15.68 -6.84
C TYR A 12 5.82 -14.80 -7.78
N ARG A 13 4.52 -15.08 -7.89
CA ARG A 13 3.59 -14.37 -8.78
C ARG A 13 2.42 -13.86 -7.95
N ILE A 14 2.30 -12.53 -7.86
CA ILE A 14 1.10 -11.89 -7.35
C ILE A 14 0.10 -11.89 -8.51
N GLU A 15 -1.01 -12.60 -8.34
CA GLU A 15 -2.11 -12.50 -9.29
C GLU A 15 -2.79 -11.15 -9.11
N ILE A 16 -2.94 -10.43 -10.22
CA ILE A 16 -3.58 -9.12 -10.24
C ILE A 16 -4.90 -9.30 -10.97
N SER A 17 -5.99 -8.96 -10.28
CA SER A 17 -7.33 -8.89 -10.86
C SER A 17 -7.95 -7.54 -10.54
N PRO A 18 -8.72 -6.94 -11.46
CA PRO A 18 -9.45 -5.72 -11.18
C PRO A 18 -10.42 -5.91 -10.00
N ALA A 19 -10.26 -5.10 -8.96
CA ALA A 19 -11.11 -5.13 -7.77
C ALA A 19 -11.99 -3.87 -7.73
N PRO A 20 -13.32 -3.97 -7.89
CA PRO A 20 -14.18 -2.79 -7.91
C PRO A 20 -14.18 -2.08 -6.55
N ASP A 21 -14.36 -0.76 -6.59
CA ASP A 21 -14.45 0.06 -5.39
C ASP A 21 -15.70 -0.32 -4.58
N LEU A 22 -15.53 -0.58 -3.28
CA LEU A 22 -16.65 -0.88 -2.37
C LEU A 22 -17.60 0.32 -2.18
N VAL A 23 -17.06 1.52 -2.31
CA VAL A 23 -17.77 2.79 -2.15
C VAL A 23 -17.69 3.55 -3.46
N ARG A 24 -18.83 4.10 -3.90
CA ARG A 24 -18.87 4.96 -5.08
C ARG A 24 -18.11 6.26 -4.77
N LEU A 25 -17.02 6.48 -5.48
CA LEU A 25 -16.23 7.69 -5.33
C LEU A 25 -16.90 8.87 -6.05
N PRO A 26 -16.79 10.10 -5.53
CA PRO A 26 -17.26 11.29 -6.23
C PRO A 26 -16.53 11.42 -7.59
N PRO A 27 -17.20 11.82 -8.68
CA PRO A 27 -16.54 12.02 -9.98
C PRO A 27 -15.48 13.13 -9.87
N ARG A 28 -14.45 13.09 -10.73
CA ARG A 28 -13.36 14.09 -10.70
C ARG A 28 -13.86 15.49 -11.07
N PHE A 29 -14.80 15.55 -12.00
CA PHE A 29 -15.39 16.80 -12.48
C PHE A 29 -16.90 16.73 -12.41
N ARG A 30 -17.53 17.87 -12.13
CA ARG A 30 -18.95 18.11 -12.39
C ARG A 30 -19.12 18.54 -13.84
N VAL A 31 -20.14 18.00 -14.49
CA VAL A 31 -20.47 18.35 -15.87
C VAL A 31 -21.81 19.05 -15.86
N GLU A 32 -21.76 20.37 -15.84
CA GLU A 32 -22.95 21.20 -15.82
C GLU A 32 -23.42 21.45 -17.25
N VAL A 33 -24.71 21.22 -17.49
CA VAL A 33 -25.32 21.41 -18.80
C VAL A 33 -26.49 22.36 -18.68
N GLU A 34 -26.40 23.47 -19.42
CA GLU A 34 -27.48 24.43 -19.57
C GLU A 34 -28.60 23.84 -20.43
N LYS A 35 -29.53 23.15 -19.77
CA LYS A 35 -30.58 22.34 -20.43
C LYS A 35 -31.37 23.13 -21.47
N HIS A 36 -31.70 24.38 -21.17
CA HIS A 36 -32.45 25.25 -22.08
C HIS A 36 -31.66 25.56 -23.37
N ARG A 37 -30.35 25.81 -23.25
CA ARG A 37 -29.46 26.08 -24.38
C ARG A 37 -29.17 24.82 -25.17
N LEU A 38 -29.03 23.68 -24.50
CA LEU A 38 -28.90 22.39 -25.17
C LEU A 38 -30.14 22.09 -26.03
N ILE A 39 -31.35 22.27 -25.49
CA ILE A 39 -32.59 22.03 -26.24
C ILE A 39 -32.67 22.99 -27.45
N SER A 40 -32.38 24.28 -27.25
CA SER A 40 -32.31 25.25 -28.34
C SER A 40 -31.29 24.84 -29.41
N LEU A 41 -30.11 24.37 -29.02
CA LEU A 41 -29.08 23.88 -29.92
C LEU A 41 -29.56 22.67 -30.72
N VAL A 42 -30.15 21.68 -30.05
CA VAL A 42 -30.71 20.48 -30.70
C VAL A 42 -31.77 20.86 -31.73
N LEU A 43 -32.69 21.77 -31.40
CA LEU A 43 -33.73 22.23 -32.33
C LEU A 43 -33.15 22.92 -33.56
N LYS A 44 -32.12 23.77 -33.38
CA LYS A 44 -31.39 24.40 -34.49
C LYS A 44 -30.70 23.37 -35.37
N GLU A 45 -30.01 22.41 -34.76
CA GLU A 45 -29.33 21.31 -35.47
C GLU A 45 -30.33 20.41 -36.22
N LEU A 46 -31.50 20.12 -35.65
CA LEU A 46 -32.56 19.35 -36.33
C LEU A 46 -33.02 20.01 -37.63
N ILE A 47 -33.20 21.33 -37.62
CA ILE A 47 -33.59 22.09 -38.82
C ILE A 47 -32.43 22.09 -39.83
N HIS A 48 -31.22 22.40 -39.37
CA HIS A 48 -30.04 22.53 -40.24
C HIS A 48 -29.67 21.20 -40.94
N TYR A 49 -29.69 20.09 -40.21
CA TYR A 49 -29.33 18.76 -40.71
C TYR A 49 -30.53 17.97 -41.26
N ARG A 50 -31.67 18.63 -41.54
CA ARG A 50 -32.87 18.00 -42.13
C ARG A 50 -33.32 16.74 -41.38
N ALA A 51 -33.40 16.83 -40.06
CA ALA A 51 -33.79 15.74 -39.16
C ALA A 51 -32.89 14.49 -39.21
N ASN A 52 -31.61 14.62 -39.58
CA ASN A 52 -30.63 13.53 -39.45
C ASN A 52 -30.25 13.30 -37.97
N LEU A 53 -31.05 12.48 -37.29
CA LEU A 53 -30.91 12.20 -35.86
C LEU A 53 -29.52 11.69 -35.44
N PRO A 54 -28.85 10.76 -36.18
CA PRO A 54 -27.49 10.34 -35.83
C PRO A 54 -26.47 11.49 -35.73
N VAL A 55 -26.57 12.49 -36.61
CA VAL A 55 -25.65 13.64 -36.61
C VAL A 55 -25.99 14.59 -35.47
N VAL A 56 -27.27 14.93 -35.31
CA VAL A 56 -27.76 15.86 -34.27
C VAL A 56 -27.49 15.32 -32.86
N LEU A 57 -27.56 14.00 -32.67
CA LEU A 57 -27.33 13.37 -31.37
C LEU A 57 -25.88 12.92 -31.16
N SER A 58 -25.02 13.05 -32.18
CA SER A 58 -23.58 12.82 -32.03
C SER A 58 -22.97 13.94 -31.16
N ARG A 59 -22.81 13.69 -29.86
CA ARG A 59 -22.19 14.64 -28.94
C ARG A 59 -20.68 14.40 -28.85
N PRO A 60 -19.86 15.46 -28.74
CA PRO A 60 -18.40 15.36 -28.81
C PRO A 60 -17.83 14.90 -27.47
N CYS A 61 -18.03 13.64 -27.13
CA CYS A 61 -17.28 13.03 -26.05
C CYS A 61 -16.84 11.63 -26.44
N VAL A 62 -15.55 11.49 -26.73
CA VAL A 62 -14.90 10.19 -26.99
C VAL A 62 -15.00 9.28 -25.76
N TYR A 63 -15.10 9.86 -24.57
CA TYR A 63 -15.26 9.14 -23.30
C TYR A 63 -16.73 8.81 -22.96
N GLY A 64 -17.69 9.17 -23.81
CA GLY A 64 -19.08 8.78 -23.63
C GLY A 64 -19.84 9.48 -22.49
N VAL A 65 -19.37 10.65 -22.02
CA VAL A 65 -20.05 11.43 -20.97
C VAL A 65 -21.52 11.72 -21.33
N PHE A 66 -21.81 12.01 -22.60
CA PHE A 66 -23.16 12.33 -23.07
C PHE A 66 -23.89 11.14 -23.75
N SER A 67 -23.47 9.91 -23.47
CA SER A 67 -23.93 8.69 -24.19
C SER A 67 -25.32 8.16 -23.80
N TRP A 68 -25.95 8.66 -22.73
CA TRP A 68 -27.31 8.24 -22.37
C TRP A 68 -28.34 8.64 -23.45
N PRO A 69 -29.50 7.97 -23.55
CA PRO A 69 -30.62 8.39 -24.40
C PRO A 69 -31.07 9.84 -24.17
N ILE A 70 -30.97 10.31 -22.92
CA ILE A 70 -31.14 11.72 -22.50
C ILE A 70 -29.80 12.36 -22.11
N GLY A 71 -28.69 11.78 -22.56
CA GLY A 71 -27.36 11.98 -21.97
C GLY A 71 -26.76 13.35 -22.15
N GLY A 72 -27.26 14.13 -23.10
CA GLY A 72 -26.99 15.56 -23.14
C GLY A 72 -27.55 16.29 -21.92
N LEU A 73 -28.73 15.90 -21.41
CA LEU A 73 -29.39 16.53 -20.26
C LEU A 73 -28.97 15.94 -18.91
N ALA A 74 -28.42 14.73 -18.90
CA ALA A 74 -27.95 14.01 -17.73
C ALA A 74 -26.59 13.33 -18.03
N PRO A 75 -25.47 14.09 -17.93
CA PRO A 75 -24.14 13.57 -18.24
C PRO A 75 -23.66 12.51 -17.22
N LYS A 76 -22.90 11.53 -17.69
CA LYS A 76 -22.15 10.57 -16.86
C LYS A 76 -20.87 11.22 -16.36
N GLU A 77 -20.96 11.96 -15.27
CA GLU A 77 -19.83 12.70 -14.69
C GLU A 77 -18.63 11.80 -14.38
N GLU A 78 -18.86 10.53 -14.02
CA GLU A 78 -17.81 9.54 -13.74
C GLU A 78 -16.89 9.23 -14.93
N LEU A 79 -17.32 9.52 -16.17
CA LEU A 79 -16.53 9.29 -17.38
C LEU A 79 -15.74 10.54 -17.81
N CYS A 80 -15.96 11.68 -17.15
CA CYS A 80 -15.32 12.93 -17.55
C CYS A 80 -13.84 12.96 -17.12
N VAL A 81 -12.93 13.08 -18.09
CA VAL A 81 -11.48 13.18 -17.85
C VAL A 81 -10.95 14.62 -17.86
N GLY A 82 -11.82 15.60 -18.10
CA GLY A 82 -11.42 17.02 -18.15
C GLY A 82 -10.61 17.40 -19.39
N CYS A 83 -10.87 16.80 -20.57
CA CYS A 83 -10.20 17.18 -21.82
C CYS A 83 -10.66 18.53 -22.39
N LEU A 84 -11.68 19.15 -21.79
CA LEU A 84 -12.26 20.47 -22.11
C LEU A 84 -12.83 20.63 -23.53
N ARG A 85 -12.78 19.60 -24.40
CA ARG A 85 -13.29 19.67 -25.78
C ARG A 85 -14.75 20.11 -25.86
N CYS A 86 -15.61 19.59 -25.00
CA CYS A 86 -17.04 19.94 -25.01
C CYS A 86 -17.30 21.40 -24.60
N ILE A 87 -16.50 21.96 -23.69
CA ILE A 87 -16.58 23.39 -23.33
C ILE A 87 -16.12 24.25 -24.51
N VAL A 88 -15.01 23.90 -25.15
CA VAL A 88 -14.49 24.68 -26.29
C VAL A 88 -15.48 24.67 -27.46
N GLN A 89 -16.10 23.52 -27.74
CA GLN A 89 -17.02 23.37 -28.86
C GLN A 89 -18.41 23.95 -28.57
N TYR A 90 -18.88 23.89 -27.32
CA TYR A 90 -20.20 24.37 -26.91
C TYR A 90 -20.13 25.16 -25.59
N PRO A 91 -19.46 26.33 -25.59
CA PRO A 91 -19.15 27.08 -24.37
C PRO A 91 -20.39 27.59 -23.65
N GLU A 92 -21.47 27.86 -24.39
CA GLU A 92 -22.73 28.31 -23.81
C GLU A 92 -23.56 27.17 -23.21
N VAL A 93 -23.26 25.91 -23.54
CA VAL A 93 -24.10 24.75 -23.21
C VAL A 93 -23.48 23.89 -22.12
N VAL A 94 -22.17 23.69 -22.14
CA VAL A 94 -21.47 22.77 -21.24
C VAL A 94 -20.40 23.52 -20.46
N GLN A 95 -20.41 23.33 -19.15
CA GLN A 95 -19.36 23.77 -18.24
C GLN A 95 -18.80 22.55 -17.49
N ILE A 96 -17.49 22.54 -17.27
CA ILE A 96 -16.81 21.50 -16.49
C ILE A 96 -16.12 22.20 -15.33
N CYS A 97 -16.52 21.82 -14.12
CA CYS A 97 -15.96 22.34 -12.88
C CYS A 97 -15.30 21.20 -12.10
N PRO A 98 -14.21 21.46 -11.36
CA PRO A 98 -13.70 20.51 -10.37
C PRO A 98 -14.81 20.13 -9.38
N ASN A 99 -14.88 18.86 -8.98
CA ASN A 99 -15.88 18.44 -8.00
C ASN A 99 -15.40 18.72 -6.57
N PRO A 100 -16.06 19.61 -5.81
CA PRO A 100 -15.62 19.94 -4.45
C PRO A 100 -15.67 18.75 -3.48
N GLU A 101 -16.55 17.76 -3.71
CA GLU A 101 -16.53 16.52 -2.91
C GLU A 101 -15.28 15.68 -3.17
N ARG A 102 -14.77 15.69 -4.41
CA ARG A 102 -13.51 15.02 -4.76
C ARG A 102 -12.32 15.75 -4.14
N GLU A 103 -12.32 17.08 -4.18
CA GLU A 103 -11.26 17.92 -3.62
C GLU A 103 -11.15 17.84 -2.10
N ARG A 104 -12.21 17.39 -1.41
CA ARG A 104 -12.22 17.13 0.03
C ARG A 104 -11.72 15.74 0.41
N LEU A 105 -11.43 14.86 -0.56
CA LEU A 105 -10.93 13.53 -0.24
C LEU A 105 -9.52 13.60 0.35
N GLY A 106 -9.31 12.80 1.39
CA GLY A 106 -8.02 12.68 2.06
C GLY A 106 -7.87 13.67 3.21
N ASP A 107 -6.66 14.15 3.44
CA ASP A 107 -6.33 15.04 4.54
C ASP A 107 -5.17 15.99 4.19
N SER A 108 -4.55 16.63 5.19
CA SER A 108 -3.44 17.57 5.00
C SER A 108 -2.19 16.94 4.38
N TYR A 109 -2.06 15.61 4.42
CA TYR A 109 -0.91 14.88 3.88
C TYR A 109 -1.30 14.07 2.64
N LEU A 110 -2.37 13.29 2.72
CA LEU A 110 -2.93 12.56 1.57
C LEU A 110 -3.91 13.45 0.82
N GLY A 111 -3.40 14.29 -0.09
CA GLY A 111 -4.28 15.10 -0.93
C GLY A 111 -5.13 14.27 -1.91
N PRO A 112 -6.15 14.86 -2.55
CA PRO A 112 -7.05 14.17 -3.47
C PRO A 112 -6.33 13.42 -4.60
N ALA A 113 -5.26 14.01 -5.15
CA ALA A 113 -4.47 13.38 -6.21
C ALA A 113 -3.71 12.13 -5.72
N CYS A 114 -3.28 12.10 -4.46
CA CYS A 114 -2.67 10.92 -3.83
C CYS A 114 -3.72 9.83 -3.63
N VAL A 115 -4.90 10.21 -3.12
CA VAL A 115 -6.04 9.28 -2.95
C VAL A 115 -6.43 8.65 -4.28
N ASP A 116 -6.48 9.43 -5.37
CA ASP A 116 -6.75 8.93 -6.72
C ASP A 116 -5.74 7.87 -7.17
N THR A 117 -4.45 8.13 -6.93
CA THR A 117 -3.37 7.18 -7.26
C THR A 117 -3.49 5.90 -6.44
N LEU A 118 -3.66 6.01 -5.11
CA LEU A 118 -3.79 4.85 -4.22
C LEU A 118 -5.00 3.98 -4.60
N LEU A 119 -6.14 4.59 -4.90
CA LEU A 119 -7.34 3.85 -5.32
C LEU A 119 -7.17 3.21 -6.70
N TYR A 120 -6.48 3.89 -7.63
CA TYR A 120 -6.13 3.29 -8.92
C TYR A 120 -5.23 2.06 -8.74
N GLU A 121 -4.18 2.17 -7.94
CA GLU A 121 -3.23 1.09 -7.65
C GLU A 121 -3.94 -0.07 -6.93
N ALA A 122 -4.78 0.21 -5.94
CA ALA A 122 -5.53 -0.82 -5.22
C ALA A 122 -6.54 -1.55 -6.11
N ARG A 123 -7.23 -0.83 -7.00
CA ARG A 123 -8.22 -1.41 -7.92
C ARG A 123 -7.59 -2.21 -9.05
N THR A 124 -6.42 -1.79 -9.55
CA THR A 124 -5.84 -2.34 -10.77
C THR A 124 -4.61 -3.19 -10.54
N GLY A 125 -3.95 -3.08 -9.39
CA GLY A 125 -2.63 -3.66 -9.14
C GLY A 125 -1.52 -3.06 -10.00
N HIS A 126 -1.73 -1.88 -10.59
CA HIS A 126 -0.78 -1.23 -11.49
C HIS A 126 -0.42 0.18 -11.02
N VAL A 127 0.85 0.55 -11.22
CA VAL A 127 1.32 1.93 -11.07
C VAL A 127 0.74 2.79 -12.20
N PRO A 128 0.14 3.95 -11.91
CA PRO A 128 -0.48 4.77 -12.94
C PRO A 128 0.56 5.34 -13.91
N VAL A 129 0.34 5.11 -15.21
CA VAL A 129 1.15 5.70 -16.28
C VAL A 129 0.57 7.06 -16.68
N ARG A 130 1.39 8.11 -16.64
CA ARG A 130 1.01 9.50 -16.98
C ARG A 130 1.96 10.08 -18.04
N GLY A 131 1.49 11.08 -18.78
CA GLY A 131 2.29 11.80 -19.80
C GLY A 131 2.50 13.28 -19.44
N ALA A 132 3.19 14.02 -20.32
CA ALA A 132 3.44 15.47 -20.25
C ALA A 132 4.46 15.96 -19.21
N GLY A 133 5.29 15.07 -18.66
CA GLY A 133 6.37 15.40 -17.72
C GLY A 133 5.88 15.85 -16.35
N TYR A 134 6.78 15.92 -15.38
CA TYR A 134 6.50 16.43 -14.05
C TYR A 134 6.52 17.96 -14.07
N ARG A 135 5.43 18.59 -13.59
CA ARG A 135 5.25 20.06 -13.55
C ARG A 135 5.35 20.64 -12.14
N GLY A 136 5.65 19.80 -11.15
CA GLY A 136 5.79 20.23 -9.76
C GLY A 136 7.17 20.84 -9.47
N PRO A 137 7.44 21.22 -8.22
CA PRO A 137 8.73 21.75 -7.81
C PRO A 137 9.83 20.70 -7.98
N PHE A 138 11.07 21.12 -8.29
CA PHE A 138 12.21 20.21 -8.50
C PHE A 138 12.40 19.23 -7.35
N GLY A 139 12.32 19.70 -6.10
CA GLY A 139 12.29 18.86 -4.90
C GLY A 139 11.22 19.35 -3.94
N GLY A 140 10.80 18.47 -3.04
CA GLY A 140 9.78 18.77 -2.03
C GLY A 140 10.24 18.48 -0.60
N ALA A 141 9.29 18.53 0.32
CA ALA A 141 9.49 18.14 1.71
C ALA A 141 9.41 16.61 1.85
N GLY A 142 10.08 16.07 2.87
CA GLY A 142 9.98 14.65 3.16
C GLY A 142 10.53 13.77 2.04
N TRP A 143 9.80 12.72 1.67
CA TRP A 143 10.21 11.78 0.63
C TRP A 143 10.42 12.44 -0.74
N ASP A 144 9.71 13.53 -1.04
CA ASP A 144 9.91 14.32 -2.28
C ASP A 144 11.26 15.06 -2.31
N GLY A 145 11.97 15.12 -1.19
CA GLY A 145 13.34 15.60 -1.07
C GLY A 145 14.39 14.51 -1.22
N MET A 146 13.98 13.26 -1.51
CA MET A 146 14.88 12.13 -1.76
C MET A 146 14.82 11.76 -3.24
N TRP A 147 15.98 11.79 -3.89
CA TRP A 147 16.11 11.40 -5.29
C TRP A 147 16.64 9.98 -5.36
N THR A 148 16.00 9.16 -6.18
CA THR A 148 16.50 7.82 -6.51
C THR A 148 17.61 7.95 -7.53
N ASP A 149 18.77 7.38 -7.24
CA ASP A 149 19.87 7.30 -8.19
C ASP A 149 19.52 6.36 -9.37
N MET A 150 20.11 6.62 -10.53
CA MET A 150 20.01 5.75 -11.70
C MET A 150 21.37 5.61 -12.38
N SER A 151 21.69 4.41 -12.85
CA SER A 151 22.90 4.21 -13.63
C SER A 151 22.62 4.43 -15.12
N GLU A 152 23.32 5.39 -15.72
CA GLU A 152 23.22 5.70 -17.14
C GLU A 152 24.28 4.94 -17.96
N ILE A 153 25.57 5.12 -17.63
CA ILE A 153 26.69 4.61 -18.44
C ILE A 153 27.42 3.45 -17.75
N VAL A 154 27.76 3.62 -16.47
CA VAL A 154 28.74 2.75 -15.79
C VAL A 154 28.22 1.34 -15.53
N ARG A 155 26.92 1.20 -15.26
CA ARG A 155 26.28 -0.11 -15.06
C ARG A 155 24.97 -0.17 -15.85
N PRO A 156 24.74 -1.23 -16.64
CA PRO A 156 23.48 -1.36 -17.36
C PRO A 156 22.31 -1.47 -16.38
N THR A 157 21.23 -0.77 -16.67
CA THR A 157 19.96 -0.94 -15.94
C THR A 157 19.36 -2.29 -16.30
N ARG A 158 18.88 -3.01 -15.27
CA ARG A 158 18.28 -4.34 -15.41
C ARG A 158 16.80 -4.26 -15.72
N ASP A 159 16.31 -5.14 -16.59
CA ASP A 159 14.93 -5.12 -17.07
C ASP A 159 14.01 -6.08 -16.29
N GLY A 160 13.54 -5.63 -15.13
CA GLY A 160 12.58 -6.37 -14.30
C GLY A 160 11.15 -6.42 -14.86
N ILE A 161 10.85 -5.68 -15.94
CA ILE A 161 9.48 -5.53 -16.46
C ILE A 161 9.00 -6.87 -17.04
N HIS A 162 7.79 -7.29 -16.65
CA HIS A 162 7.19 -8.60 -16.97
C HIS A 162 8.10 -9.80 -16.61
N GLY A 163 9.07 -9.57 -15.73
CA GLY A 163 10.17 -10.48 -15.39
C GLY A 163 10.89 -11.06 -16.60
N ARG A 164 11.24 -10.17 -17.54
CA ARG A 164 12.29 -10.42 -18.54
C ARG A 164 13.61 -10.76 -17.85
N GLU A 165 13.90 -10.08 -16.75
CA GLU A 165 14.92 -10.47 -15.79
C GLU A 165 14.33 -10.75 -14.42
N PHE A 166 14.92 -11.71 -13.70
CA PHE A 166 14.58 -11.96 -12.31
C PHE A 166 15.34 -10.99 -11.39
N ILE A 167 14.59 -10.26 -10.57
CA ILE A 167 15.10 -9.44 -9.48
C ILE A 167 14.41 -9.95 -8.22
N SER A 168 15.21 -10.50 -7.29
CA SER A 168 14.68 -10.93 -6.00
C SER A 168 14.32 -9.71 -5.15
N THR A 169 13.10 -9.71 -4.63
CA THR A 169 12.62 -8.76 -3.62
C THR A 169 12.62 -9.36 -2.22
N ALA A 170 13.13 -10.59 -2.08
CA ALA A 170 13.11 -11.30 -0.83
C ALA A 170 13.98 -10.59 0.22
N VAL A 171 13.49 -10.53 1.44
CA VAL A 171 14.18 -9.90 2.58
C VAL A 171 14.14 -10.81 3.78
N ASP A 172 15.18 -10.74 4.61
CA ASP A 172 15.26 -11.51 5.84
C ASP A 172 14.98 -10.62 7.05
N ILE A 173 14.23 -11.16 8.01
CA ILE A 173 13.99 -10.54 9.33
C ILE A 173 14.54 -11.48 10.39
N GLY A 174 15.52 -11.01 11.16
CA GLY A 174 16.11 -11.76 12.27
C GLY A 174 17.56 -11.42 12.56
N GLU A 175 18.15 -12.15 13.51
CA GLU A 175 19.56 -11.99 13.88
C GLU A 175 20.45 -12.82 12.95
N LYS A 176 21.53 -12.21 12.47
CA LYS A 176 22.58 -12.87 11.70
C LYS A 176 23.93 -12.60 12.38
N PRO A 177 24.78 -13.63 12.55
CA PRO A 177 26.14 -13.42 13.00
C PRO A 177 26.91 -12.60 11.96
N ALA A 178 27.94 -11.87 12.38
CA ALA A 178 28.77 -11.09 11.46
C ALA A 178 29.53 -11.98 10.47
N LEU A 179 29.92 -13.17 10.92
CA LEU A 179 30.67 -14.18 10.18
C LEU A 179 30.10 -15.56 10.55
N LEU A 180 30.09 -16.48 9.58
CA LEU A 180 29.82 -17.89 9.84
C LEU A 180 31.14 -18.59 10.13
N GLU A 181 31.18 -19.37 11.21
CA GLU A 181 32.32 -20.20 11.58
C GLU A 181 31.98 -21.66 11.32
N PHE A 182 32.98 -22.44 10.89
CA PHE A 182 32.82 -23.86 10.58
C PHE A 182 33.93 -24.68 11.25
N ASP A 183 33.61 -25.87 11.72
CA ASP A 183 34.59 -26.82 12.25
C ASP A 183 35.40 -27.50 11.13
N GLU A 184 36.35 -28.37 11.51
CA GLU A 184 37.19 -29.13 10.59
C GLU A 184 36.38 -30.07 9.67
N GLN A 185 35.14 -30.40 10.06
CA GLN A 185 34.21 -31.23 9.30
C GLN A 185 33.26 -30.38 8.43
N GLY A 186 33.44 -29.05 8.40
CA GLY A 186 32.62 -28.11 7.64
C GLY A 186 31.22 -27.90 8.21
N GLN A 187 30.97 -28.27 9.47
CA GLN A 187 29.70 -27.98 10.15
C GLN A 187 29.73 -26.59 10.76
N PRO A 188 28.63 -25.82 10.68
CA PRO A 188 28.60 -24.50 11.27
C PRO A 188 28.68 -24.59 12.79
N VAL A 189 29.56 -23.79 13.38
CA VAL A 189 29.76 -23.68 14.84
C VAL A 189 29.44 -22.27 15.32
N GLY A 190 29.09 -22.14 16.60
CA GLY A 190 28.72 -20.86 17.20
C GLY A 190 27.25 -20.48 17.03
N THR A 191 26.96 -19.18 16.98
CA THR A 191 25.58 -18.66 16.90
C THR A 191 25.08 -18.76 15.47
N LEU A 192 24.07 -19.61 15.25
CA LEU A 192 23.43 -19.76 13.95
C LEU A 192 22.47 -18.59 13.66
N PRO A 193 22.30 -18.19 12.38
CA PRO A 193 21.30 -17.20 12.01
C PRO A 193 19.89 -17.62 12.44
N LYS A 194 19.20 -16.76 13.18
CA LYS A 194 17.78 -16.93 13.53
C LYS A 194 16.98 -15.88 12.78
N ALA A 195 16.62 -16.21 11.54
CA ALA A 195 15.91 -15.31 10.64
C ALA A 195 14.83 -16.02 9.83
N ILE A 196 13.87 -15.22 9.37
CA ILE A 196 12.85 -15.64 8.43
C ILE A 196 12.95 -14.83 7.14
N THR A 197 12.72 -15.49 6.01
CA THR A 197 12.65 -14.82 4.70
C THR A 197 11.21 -14.51 4.34
N LEU A 198 10.96 -13.30 3.85
CA LEU A 198 9.71 -12.86 3.23
C LEU A 198 9.96 -12.64 1.73
N GLN A 199 8.93 -12.82 0.89
CA GLN A 199 9.08 -12.61 -0.57
C GLN A 199 9.03 -11.13 -0.98
N VAL A 200 8.43 -10.29 -0.15
CA VAL A 200 8.27 -8.85 -0.41
C VAL A 200 8.78 -8.01 0.76
N PRO A 201 9.33 -6.81 0.51
CA PRO A 201 9.95 -5.97 1.53
C PRO A 201 8.94 -5.11 2.31
N PHE A 202 7.74 -5.62 2.52
CA PHE A 202 6.70 -4.95 3.30
C PHE A 202 5.84 -5.97 4.03
N LEU A 203 5.21 -5.55 5.12
CA LEU A 203 4.25 -6.32 5.90
C LEU A 203 3.00 -5.50 6.13
N PHE A 204 1.90 -6.15 6.48
CA PHE A 204 0.67 -5.47 6.84
C PHE A 204 0.66 -5.14 8.33
N ASN A 205 0.72 -3.85 8.67
CA ASN A 205 0.50 -3.43 10.06
C ASN A 205 -1.00 -3.49 10.39
N HIS A 206 -1.34 -3.62 11.68
CA HIS A 206 -2.74 -3.53 12.08
C HIS A 206 -3.28 -2.10 11.87
N PRO A 207 -4.53 -1.93 11.39
CA PRO A 207 -5.13 -0.62 11.18
C PRO A 207 -5.36 0.12 12.52
N PRO A 208 -5.72 1.41 12.52
CA PRO A 208 -6.15 2.12 13.73
C PRO A 208 -7.43 1.48 14.31
N PRO A 209 -7.71 1.66 15.63
CA PRO A 209 -8.87 1.03 16.28
C PRO A 209 -10.20 1.26 15.55
N SER A 210 -10.41 2.44 14.97
CA SER A 210 -11.60 2.80 14.19
C SER A 210 -11.82 1.97 12.92
N ALA A 211 -10.77 1.31 12.41
CA ALA A 211 -10.81 0.51 11.19
C ALA A 211 -10.50 -0.97 11.42
N ARG A 212 -10.34 -1.44 12.68
CA ARG A 212 -10.05 -2.85 13.03
C ARG A 212 -11.30 -3.75 12.98
N SER A 213 -11.97 -3.82 11.84
CA SER A 213 -13.04 -4.80 11.64
C SER A 213 -12.48 -6.22 11.47
N ARG A 214 -13.22 -7.24 11.90
CA ARG A 214 -12.90 -8.65 11.66
C ARG A 214 -12.60 -8.91 10.18
N ARG A 215 -13.48 -8.43 9.30
CA ARG A 215 -13.35 -8.60 7.83
C ARG A 215 -12.05 -8.03 7.29
N LEU A 216 -11.62 -6.85 7.75
CA LEU A 216 -10.37 -6.25 7.28
C LEU A 216 -9.16 -7.06 7.74
N LEU A 217 -9.13 -7.53 9.00
CA LEU A 217 -8.03 -8.34 9.50
C LEU A 217 -7.96 -9.70 8.80
N GLU A 218 -9.10 -10.33 8.50
CA GLU A 218 -9.17 -11.55 7.67
C GLU A 218 -8.59 -11.30 6.26
N ILE A 219 -8.91 -10.16 5.63
CA ILE A 219 -8.34 -9.79 4.34
C ILE A 219 -6.82 -9.62 4.43
N LEU A 220 -6.32 -8.86 5.42
CA LEU A 220 -4.88 -8.60 5.57
C LEU A 220 -4.09 -9.88 5.86
N THR A 221 -4.58 -10.73 6.75
CA THR A 221 -3.94 -12.01 7.10
C THR A 221 -3.97 -13.00 5.93
N ARG A 222 -5.08 -13.06 5.18
CA ARG A 222 -5.16 -13.85 3.95
C ARG A 222 -4.20 -13.34 2.88
N ALA A 223 -4.16 -12.02 2.66
CA ALA A 223 -3.22 -11.41 1.72
C ALA A 223 -1.78 -11.71 2.11
N ALA A 224 -1.43 -11.58 3.40
CA ALA A 224 -0.10 -11.92 3.92
C ALA A 224 0.30 -13.36 3.59
N ARG A 225 -0.62 -14.31 3.81
CA ARG A 225 -0.41 -15.72 3.45
C ARG A 225 -0.20 -15.92 1.95
N GLU A 226 -1.06 -15.33 1.13
CA GLU A 226 -1.01 -15.49 -0.33
C GLU A 226 0.26 -14.87 -0.91
N ILE A 227 0.79 -13.82 -0.27
CA ILE A 227 2.01 -13.13 -0.71
C ILE A 227 3.29 -13.45 0.03
N ASP A 228 3.25 -14.45 0.91
CA ASP A 228 4.38 -14.88 1.73
C ASP A 228 5.08 -13.70 2.41
N THR A 229 4.24 -12.89 3.07
CA THR A 229 4.63 -11.85 4.03
C THR A 229 3.88 -12.03 5.34
N LEU A 230 3.92 -11.02 6.21
CA LEU A 230 3.35 -11.03 7.55
C LEU A 230 2.22 -10.02 7.69
N ALA A 231 1.28 -10.31 8.58
CA ALA A 231 0.27 -9.39 9.08
C ALA A 231 0.36 -9.29 10.60
N MET A 232 0.59 -8.06 11.10
CA MET A 232 0.53 -7.76 12.52
C MET A 232 -0.91 -7.65 12.97
N VAL A 233 -1.26 -8.34 14.06
CA VAL A 233 -2.63 -8.37 14.61
C VAL A 233 -2.55 -8.25 16.13
N PRO A 234 -3.31 -7.34 16.78
CA PRO A 234 -3.42 -7.32 18.23
C PRO A 234 -3.83 -8.70 18.76
N ILE A 235 -3.12 -9.23 19.76
CA ILE A 235 -3.28 -10.62 20.20
C ILE A 235 -4.72 -10.97 20.61
N ASP A 236 -5.42 -10.05 21.26
CA ASP A 236 -6.81 -10.19 21.67
C ASP A 236 -7.76 -10.36 20.46
N LEU A 237 -7.47 -9.71 19.33
CA LEU A 237 -8.22 -9.85 18.08
C LEU A 237 -7.81 -11.12 17.33
N ALA A 238 -6.52 -11.49 17.38
CA ALA A 238 -6.05 -12.74 16.79
C ALA A 238 -6.75 -13.95 17.44
N ILE A 239 -6.90 -13.96 18.77
CA ILE A 239 -7.65 -15.01 19.49
C ILE A 239 -9.14 -14.94 19.17
N ARG A 240 -9.79 -13.77 19.37
CA ARG A 240 -11.26 -13.64 19.22
C ARG A 240 -11.77 -13.91 17.80
N PHE A 241 -10.96 -13.64 16.79
CA PHE A 241 -11.32 -13.88 15.39
C PHE A 241 -10.65 -15.12 14.81
N GLU A 242 -9.98 -15.93 15.64
CA GLU A 242 -9.33 -17.18 15.25
C GLU A 242 -8.32 -16.98 14.09
N LEU A 243 -7.63 -15.84 14.09
CA LEU A 243 -6.61 -15.51 13.10
C LEU A 243 -5.28 -16.11 13.54
N ALA A 244 -4.94 -17.26 12.97
CA ALA A 244 -3.73 -18.01 13.31
C ALA A 244 -2.91 -18.39 12.07
N GLY A 245 -1.64 -18.73 12.29
CA GLY A 245 -0.74 -19.24 11.26
C GLY A 245 0.63 -18.54 11.26
N PRO A 246 1.59 -19.07 10.48
CA PRO A 246 2.96 -18.54 10.40
C PRO A 246 3.07 -17.12 9.82
N TRP A 247 2.04 -16.65 9.09
CA TRP A 247 1.93 -15.31 8.52
C TRP A 247 1.30 -14.29 9.50
N VAL A 248 0.81 -14.72 10.67
CA VAL A 248 0.22 -13.84 11.68
C VAL A 248 1.26 -13.51 12.74
N VAL A 249 1.49 -12.21 12.96
CA VAL A 249 2.37 -11.68 14.00
C VAL A 249 1.50 -11.11 15.13
N PRO A 250 1.30 -11.83 16.24
CA PRO A 250 0.59 -11.28 17.38
C PRO A 250 1.36 -10.08 17.95
N VAL A 251 0.65 -8.96 18.10
CA VAL A 251 1.13 -7.76 18.79
C VAL A 251 0.62 -7.81 20.21
N VAL A 252 1.56 -7.84 21.16
CA VAL A 252 1.30 -8.04 22.59
C VAL A 252 1.73 -6.79 23.34
N GLY A 253 0.80 -6.20 24.08
CA GLY A 253 1.07 -5.15 25.04
C GLY A 253 0.90 -5.66 26.46
N GLU A 254 1.19 -4.82 27.43
CA GLU A 254 1.03 -5.12 28.85
C GLU A 254 -0.41 -5.55 29.20
N GLU A 255 -1.39 -4.78 28.75
CA GLU A 255 -2.81 -5.05 29.03
C GLU A 255 -3.33 -6.32 28.35
N THR A 256 -2.66 -6.78 27.29
CA THR A 256 -3.08 -7.95 26.51
C THR A 256 -2.21 -9.18 26.75
N TRP A 257 -1.26 -9.11 27.70
CA TRP A 257 -0.32 -10.20 28.00
C TRP A 257 -1.01 -11.52 28.32
N TYR A 258 -2.09 -11.48 29.09
CA TYR A 258 -2.83 -12.69 29.52
C TYR A 258 -3.39 -13.51 28.35
N TRP A 259 -3.63 -12.90 27.19
CA TRP A 259 -4.09 -13.60 25.98
C TRP A 259 -3.04 -14.56 25.43
N LEU A 260 -1.75 -14.37 25.74
CA LEU A 260 -0.71 -15.33 25.39
C LEU A 260 -1.09 -16.73 25.86
N GLY A 261 -1.70 -16.89 27.04
CA GLY A 261 -2.18 -18.17 27.57
C GLY A 261 -3.12 -18.94 26.63
N GLN A 262 -3.84 -18.23 25.75
CA GLN A 262 -4.81 -18.80 24.82
C GLN A 262 -4.24 -19.02 23.42
N LEU A 263 -2.99 -18.61 23.17
CA LEU A 263 -2.31 -18.82 21.89
C LEU A 263 -2.11 -20.32 21.64
N ASN A 264 -2.81 -20.86 20.64
CA ASN A 264 -2.81 -22.29 20.30
C ASN A 264 -1.97 -22.63 19.05
N TRP A 265 -1.19 -21.68 18.55
CA TRP A 265 -0.24 -21.87 17.45
C TRP A 265 1.13 -21.30 17.80
N LEU A 266 2.15 -21.69 17.01
CA LEU A 266 3.52 -21.19 17.14
C LEU A 266 3.76 -20.07 16.11
N PRO A 267 3.74 -18.79 16.51
CA PRO A 267 3.99 -17.68 15.60
C PRO A 267 5.47 -17.60 15.20
N ARG A 268 5.78 -17.19 13.96
CA ARG A 268 7.17 -16.97 13.52
C ARG A 268 7.79 -15.74 14.19
N ILE A 269 6.99 -14.70 14.38
CA ILE A 269 7.37 -13.47 15.08
C ILE A 269 6.30 -13.14 16.13
N ILE A 270 6.71 -12.69 17.30
CA ILE A 270 5.85 -12.02 18.29
C ILE A 270 6.35 -10.59 18.42
N ALA A 271 5.47 -9.61 18.21
CA ALA A 271 5.79 -8.20 18.39
C ALA A 271 5.35 -7.74 19.78
N LEU A 272 6.26 -7.11 20.52
CA LEU A 272 6.02 -6.59 21.86
C LEU A 272 5.93 -5.07 21.79
N GLU A 273 4.87 -4.47 22.32
CA GLU A 273 4.83 -3.02 22.52
C GLU A 273 5.80 -2.65 23.65
N GLY A 274 6.90 -1.99 23.30
CA GLY A 274 8.02 -1.75 24.20
C GLY A 274 9.06 -2.89 24.19
N TRP A 275 9.95 -2.87 25.18
CA TRP A 275 10.93 -3.92 25.42
C TRP A 275 11.14 -4.10 26.92
N ASP A 276 10.99 -5.32 27.39
CA ASP A 276 11.15 -5.69 28.80
C ASP A 276 11.87 -7.04 28.87
N ARG A 277 13.01 -7.08 29.55
CA ARG A 277 13.90 -8.25 29.58
C ARG A 277 13.28 -9.45 30.28
N GLU A 278 12.49 -9.24 31.33
CA GLU A 278 11.87 -10.32 32.09
C GLU A 278 10.76 -10.98 31.26
N ARG A 279 9.91 -10.16 30.64
CA ARG A 279 8.86 -10.58 29.71
C ARG A 279 9.43 -11.29 28.48
N VAL A 280 10.53 -10.79 27.94
CA VAL A 280 11.25 -11.43 26.82
C VAL A 280 11.80 -12.80 27.24
N ALA A 281 12.40 -12.92 28.43
CA ALA A 281 12.89 -14.20 28.93
C ALA A 281 11.75 -15.22 29.19
N GLU A 282 10.58 -14.77 29.62
CA GLU A 282 9.37 -15.61 29.69
C GLU A 282 8.94 -16.11 28.31
N LEU A 283 8.85 -15.20 27.32
CA LEU A 283 8.46 -15.56 25.96
C LEU A 283 9.45 -16.49 25.28
N LEU A 284 10.76 -16.31 25.46
CA LEU A 284 11.77 -17.21 24.90
C LEU A 284 11.68 -18.62 25.50
N ARG A 285 11.30 -18.76 26.78
CA ARG A 285 11.05 -20.09 27.39
C ARG A 285 9.82 -20.76 26.77
N ARG A 286 8.78 -19.99 26.45
CA ARG A 286 7.52 -20.51 25.92
C ARG A 286 7.53 -20.72 24.40
N PHE A 287 8.23 -19.85 23.68
CA PHE A 287 8.29 -19.79 22.22
C PHE A 287 9.76 -19.68 21.76
N PRO A 288 10.58 -20.71 21.99
CA PRO A 288 12.03 -20.66 21.73
C PRO A 288 12.38 -20.41 20.27
N GLU A 289 11.53 -20.86 19.33
CA GLU A 289 11.74 -20.70 17.90
C GLU A 289 11.25 -19.35 17.35
N SER A 290 10.37 -18.65 18.07
CA SER A 290 9.83 -17.38 17.61
C SER A 290 10.89 -16.28 17.67
N ILE A 291 10.87 -15.39 16.68
CA ILE A 291 11.61 -14.14 16.71
C ILE A 291 10.82 -13.13 17.54
N LEU A 292 11.46 -12.49 18.51
CA LEU A 292 10.83 -11.44 19.30
C LEU A 292 11.20 -10.08 18.71
N CYS A 293 10.19 -9.28 18.41
CA CYS A 293 10.33 -7.96 17.80
C CYS A 293 9.95 -6.88 18.81
N ALA A 294 10.90 -6.00 19.14
CA ALA A 294 10.64 -4.80 19.93
C ALA A 294 9.91 -3.77 19.08
N ARG A 295 8.64 -3.54 19.34
CA ARG A 295 7.84 -2.53 18.64
C ARG A 295 7.83 -1.26 19.49
N VAL A 296 8.53 -0.23 19.02
CA VAL A 296 8.80 0.98 19.80
C VAL A 296 8.62 2.24 18.94
N PRO A 297 8.43 3.42 19.54
CA PRO A 297 8.42 4.68 18.80
C PRO A 297 9.74 4.94 18.04
N MET A 298 9.66 5.60 16.88
CA MET A 298 10.80 5.91 16.01
C MET A 298 11.96 6.66 16.71
N GLU A 299 11.65 7.47 17.72
CA GLU A 299 12.64 8.23 18.51
C GLU A 299 13.38 7.39 19.57
N SER A 300 13.02 6.12 19.72
CA SER A 300 13.62 5.25 20.74
C SER A 300 15.10 5.01 20.46
N ASN A 301 15.88 4.89 21.53
CA ASN A 301 17.31 4.60 21.43
C ASN A 301 17.55 3.14 21.03
N VAL A 302 17.71 2.90 19.71
CA VAL A 302 17.93 1.55 19.16
C VAL A 302 19.17 0.88 19.77
N LEU A 303 20.24 1.63 20.04
CA LEU A 303 21.47 1.06 20.61
C LEU A 303 21.25 0.53 22.03
N GLU A 304 20.41 1.20 22.83
CA GLU A 304 20.04 0.76 24.16
C GLU A 304 19.20 -0.52 24.11
N LEU A 305 18.19 -0.56 23.25
CA LEU A 305 17.39 -1.77 23.03
C LEU A 305 18.25 -2.97 22.61
N VAL A 306 19.22 -2.75 21.73
CA VAL A 306 20.15 -3.82 21.30
C VAL A 306 21.03 -4.30 22.47
N ARG A 307 21.52 -3.39 23.33
CA ARG A 307 22.25 -3.75 24.56
C ARG A 307 21.39 -4.52 25.54
N GLU A 308 20.09 -4.23 25.59
CA GLU A 308 19.10 -4.96 26.39
C GLU A 308 18.67 -6.31 25.78
N GLY A 309 19.23 -6.68 24.62
CA GLY A 309 19.00 -7.98 23.99
C GLY A 309 17.99 -7.97 22.84
N ALA A 310 17.45 -6.80 22.45
CA ALA A 310 16.61 -6.73 21.25
C ALA A 310 17.45 -7.02 20.02
N ARG A 311 16.90 -7.81 19.09
CA ARG A 311 17.54 -8.18 17.82
C ARG A 311 16.72 -7.84 16.60
N VAL A 312 15.40 -7.76 16.76
CA VAL A 312 14.48 -7.23 15.75
C VAL A 312 13.75 -6.06 16.37
N VAL A 313 13.79 -4.91 15.69
CA VAL A 313 13.19 -3.66 16.16
C VAL A 313 12.26 -3.13 15.08
N HIS A 314 11.00 -2.90 15.44
CA HIS A 314 10.02 -2.21 14.62
C HIS A 314 9.83 -0.79 15.16
N LEU A 315 10.46 0.16 14.48
CA LEU A 315 10.31 1.59 14.76
C LEU A 315 9.00 2.11 14.17
N THR A 316 8.21 2.80 14.99
CA THR A 316 6.83 3.15 14.65
C THR A 316 6.60 4.65 14.62
N ALA A 317 5.73 5.08 13.71
CA ALA A 317 5.27 6.45 13.53
C ALA A 317 3.75 6.45 13.30
N ASP A 318 3.15 7.64 13.25
CA ASP A 318 1.75 7.77 12.83
C ASP A 318 1.56 7.44 11.34
N TYR A 319 0.31 7.44 10.87
CA TYR A 319 -0.02 7.08 9.49
C TYR A 319 0.45 8.12 8.45
N HIS A 320 0.86 9.32 8.89
CA HIS A 320 1.56 10.32 8.06
C HIS A 320 3.07 10.11 8.06
N GLY A 321 3.57 9.06 8.72
CA GLY A 321 5.00 8.82 8.87
C GLY A 321 5.66 9.87 9.76
N ARG A 322 4.92 10.44 10.71
CA ARG A 322 5.40 11.49 11.62
C ARG A 322 5.42 11.03 13.07
N ARG A 323 6.28 11.69 13.82
CA ARG A 323 6.43 11.49 15.26
C ARG A 323 6.98 12.77 15.90
N ASN A 324 6.31 13.27 16.93
CA ASN A 324 6.63 14.55 17.58
C ASN A 324 6.83 15.71 16.58
N GLY A 325 6.00 15.74 15.54
CA GLY A 325 6.03 16.76 14.48
C GLY A 325 7.13 16.58 13.41
N ARG A 326 8.03 15.59 13.55
CA ARG A 326 9.11 15.30 12.58
C ARG A 326 8.73 14.12 11.69
N LEU A 327 9.15 14.17 10.43
CA LEU A 327 8.97 13.04 9.51
C LEU A 327 9.99 11.95 9.80
N VAL A 328 9.61 10.68 9.63
CA VAL A 328 10.50 9.50 9.79
C VAL A 328 11.80 9.64 9.00
N MET A 329 11.74 10.19 7.78
CA MET A 329 12.95 10.40 6.97
C MET A 329 14.00 11.28 7.68
N ASP A 330 13.58 12.32 8.39
CA ASP A 330 14.49 13.20 9.13
C ASP A 330 15.08 12.50 10.37
N LEU A 331 14.32 11.58 10.96
CA LEU A 331 14.77 10.75 12.08
C LEU A 331 15.80 9.71 11.63
N ILE A 332 15.59 9.09 10.46
CA ILE A 332 16.55 8.18 9.83
C ILE A 332 17.86 8.92 9.55
N ARG A 333 17.79 10.11 8.94
CA ARG A 333 18.98 10.92 8.63
C ARG A 333 19.77 11.35 9.86
N GLN A 334 19.13 11.52 11.01
CA GLN A 334 19.82 11.86 12.25
C GLN A 334 20.58 10.67 12.86
N ALA A 335 20.12 9.44 12.61
CA ALA A 335 20.73 8.23 13.13
C ALA A 335 21.96 7.77 12.32
N HIS A 336 22.15 8.30 11.11
CA HIS A 336 23.25 7.99 10.19
C HIS A 336 24.26 9.13 10.11
#